data_AF-A0A927SHT5-F1
#
_entry.id   AF-A0A927SHT5-F1
#
_cell.length_a   1.000
_cell.length_b   1.000
_cell.length_c   1.000
_cell.angle_alpha   90.00
_cell.angle_beta   90.00
_cell.angle_gamma   90.00
#
_symmetry.space_group_name_H-M   'P 1'
#
loop_
_entity.id
_entity.type
_entity.pdbx_description
1 polymer ?
#
loop_
_entity_poly.entity_id
_entity_poly.type
_entity_poly.pdbx_seq_one_letter_code
_entity_poly.pdbx_strand_id
1 'polypeptide(L)'
;MFKSHLPAFLSRLDLPSAAESMGETAVACVREQMLHGYERPVCDTGALMQDVSFAVNGNTVTIGNTLPYAVPVHEGTSRTSGRPYLAEGILNNAEALRQAAAEALRRQGA
;
A
#
# COMPACT_ATOMS: atom_id res chain seq x y z
N MET A 1 -23.11 -27.26 19.92
CA MET A 1 -22.93 -26.83 18.51
C MET A 1 -23.15 -25.32 18.46
N PHE A 2 -22.08 -24.52 18.42
CA PHE A 2 -22.20 -23.06 18.37
C PHE A 2 -22.66 -22.65 16.96
N LYS A 3 -23.81 -21.96 16.85
CA LYS A 3 -24.24 -21.35 15.59
C LYS A 3 -23.21 -20.29 15.21
N SER A 4 -22.45 -20.49 14.14
CA SER A 4 -21.48 -19.50 13.67
C SER A 4 -22.23 -18.28 13.14
N HIS A 5 -22.13 -17.18 13.89
CA HIS A 5 -22.66 -15.87 13.56
C HIS A 5 -21.65 -15.04 12.74
N LEU A 6 -20.44 -15.58 12.55
CA LEU A 6 -19.37 -15.03 11.72
C LEU A 6 -19.82 -14.58 10.32
N PRO A 7 -20.57 -15.37 9.52
CA PRO A 7 -20.96 -14.92 8.18
C PRO A 7 -21.86 -13.68 8.21
N ALA A 8 -22.76 -13.56 9.19
CA ALA A 8 -23.62 -12.37 9.35
C ALA A 8 -22.86 -11.14 9.88
N PHE A 9 -21.76 -11.35 10.60
CA PHE A 9 -20.88 -10.29 11.06
C PHE A 9 -19.99 -9.77 9.92
N LEU A 10 -19.35 -10.68 9.16
CA LEU A 10 -18.49 -10.34 8.04
C LEU A 10 -19.25 -9.58 6.94
N SER A 11 -20.53 -9.90 6.72
CA SER A 11 -21.38 -9.17 5.77
C SER A 11 -21.72 -7.73 6.18
N ARG A 12 -21.42 -7.33 7.43
CA ARG A 12 -21.63 -5.97 7.94
C ARG A 12 -20.36 -5.13 7.97
N LEU A 13 -19.20 -5.73 7.73
CA LEU A 13 -17.94 -5.01 7.67
C LEU A 13 -17.86 -4.26 6.35
N ASP A 14 -17.53 -2.97 6.43
CA ASP A 14 -17.23 -2.16 5.27
C ASP A 14 -15.75 -2.35 4.91
N LEU A 15 -15.51 -3.47 4.20
CA LEU A 15 -14.20 -3.87 3.68
C LEU A 15 -13.61 -2.83 2.70
N PRO A 16 -14.39 -2.19 1.81
CA PRO A 16 -13.89 -1.09 0.98
C PRO A 16 -13.23 0.03 1.80
N SER A 17 -13.89 0.54 2.85
CA SER A 17 -13.30 1.60 3.70
C SER A 17 -12.02 1.16 4.41
N ALA A 18 -11.93 -0.11 4.83
CA ALA A 18 -10.71 -0.66 5.42
C ALA A 18 -9.58 -0.78 4.39
N ALA A 19 -9.90 -1.19 3.16
CA ALA A 19 -8.96 -1.24 2.06
C ALA A 19 -8.49 0.17 1.63
N GLU A 20 -9.36 1.18 1.67
CA GLU A 20 -8.98 2.58 1.43
C GLU A 20 -7.96 3.07 2.46
N SER A 21 -8.24 2.87 3.75
CA SER A 21 -7.30 3.26 4.83
C SER A 21 -5.96 2.53 4.70
N MET A 22 -5.98 1.26 4.30
CA MET A 22 -4.77 0.50 4.02
C MET A 22 -4.01 1.06 2.80
N GLY A 23 -4.72 1.46 1.74
CA GLY A 23 -4.13 2.06 0.54
C GLY A 23 -3.48 3.40 0.79
N GLU A 24 -4.12 4.29 1.54
CA GLU A 24 -3.55 5.57 1.96
C GLU A 24 -2.25 5.37 2.76
N THR A 25 -2.29 4.47 3.74
CA THR A 25 -1.13 4.13 4.57
C THR A 25 -0.01 3.54 3.71
N ALA A 26 -0.35 2.66 2.77
CA ALA A 26 0.65 2.04 1.91
C ALA A 26 1.31 3.04 0.95
N VAL A 27 0.59 4.02 0.43
CA VAL A 27 1.20 5.13 -0.33
C VAL A 27 2.17 5.91 0.55
N ALA A 28 1.81 6.19 1.80
CA ALA A 28 2.71 6.86 2.74
C ALA A 28 3.99 6.04 2.99
N CYS A 29 3.86 4.75 3.29
CA CYS A 29 4.99 3.85 3.51
C CYS A 29 5.90 3.73 2.27
N VAL A 30 5.33 3.68 1.07
CA VAL A 30 6.11 3.66 -0.18
C VAL A 30 6.88 4.97 -0.34
N ARG A 31 6.24 6.12 -0.12
CA ARG A 31 6.93 7.42 -0.22
C ARG A 31 8.04 7.55 0.81
N GLU A 32 7.85 7.04 2.01
CA GLU A 32 8.88 7.00 3.04
C GLU A 32 10.05 6.07 2.64
N GLN A 33 9.76 4.89 2.10
CA GLN A 33 10.77 4.00 1.52
C GLN A 33 11.55 4.69 0.39
N MET A 34 10.88 5.46 -0.48
CA MET A 34 11.54 6.21 -1.54
C MET A 34 12.48 7.31 -1.00
N LEU A 35 12.15 7.93 0.13
CA LEU A 35 12.95 8.99 0.74
C LEU A 35 14.12 8.47 1.58
N HIS A 36 13.91 7.39 2.32
CA HIS A 36 14.82 6.96 3.39
C HIS A 36 15.29 5.51 3.27
N GLY A 37 14.71 4.72 2.37
CA GLY A 37 15.03 3.29 2.20
C GLY A 37 16.27 3.01 1.36
N TYR A 38 16.89 4.04 0.76
CA TYR A 38 18.03 3.91 -0.14
C TYR A 38 19.12 4.94 0.17
N GLU A 39 20.37 4.64 -0.20
CA GLU A 39 21.50 5.60 -0.05
C GLU A 39 21.24 6.95 -0.72
N ARG A 40 20.49 6.94 -1.83
CA ARG A 40 20.00 8.15 -2.49
C ARG A 40 18.50 8.04 -2.67
N PRO A 41 17.74 9.09 -2.30
CA PRO A 41 16.30 9.11 -2.48
C PRO A 41 15.90 8.79 -3.93
N VAL A 42 14.74 8.13 -4.08
CA VAL A 42 14.10 7.87 -5.38
C VAL A 42 13.24 9.07 -5.80
N CYS A 43 13.78 10.28 -5.66
CA CYS A 43 13.09 11.53 -5.97
C CYS A 43 14.07 12.53 -6.62
N ASP A 44 14.28 12.37 -7.93
CA ASP A 44 15.12 13.32 -8.67
C ASP A 44 14.38 14.65 -8.86
N THR A 45 13.23 14.61 -9.54
CA THR A 45 12.29 15.75 -9.66
C THR A 45 11.12 15.66 -8.66
N GLY A 46 10.99 14.55 -7.94
CA GLY A 46 9.84 14.23 -7.10
C GLY A 46 8.59 13.73 -7.85
N ALA A 47 8.55 13.83 -9.18
CA ALA A 47 7.39 13.44 -9.99
C ALA A 47 6.99 11.97 -9.78
N LEU A 48 7.97 11.06 -9.75
CA LEU A 48 7.70 9.63 -9.51
C LEU A 48 7.09 9.37 -8.13
N MET A 49 7.57 10.06 -7.10
CA MET A 49 7.07 9.92 -5.73
C MET A 49 5.66 10.48 -5.58
N GLN A 50 5.37 11.60 -6.27
CA GLN A 50 4.03 12.19 -6.31
C GLN A 50 3.02 11.30 -7.06
N ASP A 51 3.48 10.61 -8.11
CA ASP A 51 2.67 9.70 -8.93
C ASP A 51 2.31 8.37 -8.23
N VAL A 52 2.94 8.06 -7.10
CA VAL A 52 2.55 6.88 -6.30
C VAL A 52 1.10 7.04 -5.85
N SER A 53 0.26 6.09 -6.28
CA SER A 53 -1.17 6.08 -6.02
C SER A 53 -1.66 4.64 -5.77
N PHE A 54 -2.90 4.53 -5.29
CA PHE A 54 -3.55 3.25 -5.06
C PHE A 54 -4.94 3.20 -5.69
N ALA A 55 -5.42 2.00 -5.93
CA ALA A 55 -6.79 1.71 -6.32
C ALA A 55 -7.35 0.58 -5.45
N VAL A 56 -8.62 0.71 -5.06
CA VAL A 56 -9.33 -0.31 -4.29
C VAL A 56 -10.28 -1.05 -5.21
N ASN A 57 -10.22 -2.38 -5.16
CA ASN A 57 -11.17 -3.26 -5.83
C ASN A 57 -11.67 -4.31 -4.83
N GLY A 58 -12.86 -4.07 -4.26
CA GLY A 58 -13.43 -4.89 -3.19
C GLY A 58 -12.53 -4.89 -1.96
N ASN A 59 -11.93 -6.04 -1.64
CA ASN A 59 -11.01 -6.23 -0.52
C ASN A 59 -9.53 -6.29 -0.96
N THR A 60 -9.21 -5.76 -2.13
CA THR A 60 -7.85 -5.73 -2.69
C THR A 60 -7.43 -4.30 -2.94
N VAL A 61 -6.20 -3.97 -2.55
CA VAL A 61 -5.55 -2.69 -2.85
C VAL A 61 -4.44 -2.96 -3.85
N THR A 62 -4.46 -2.23 -4.96
CA THR A 62 -3.35 -2.18 -5.92
C THR A 62 -2.63 -0.86 -5.76
N ILE A 63 -1.31 -0.88 -5.75
CA ILE A 63 -0.45 0.30 -5.57
C ILE A 63 0.53 0.33 -6.72
N GLY A 64 0.78 1.51 -7.25
CA GLY A 64 1.73 1.65 -8.33
C GLY A 64 1.91 3.09 -8.78
N ASN A 65 2.46 3.18 -9.97
CA ASN A 65 2.80 4.40 -10.67
C ASN A 65 2.19 4.35 -12.07
N THR A 66 1.84 5.51 -12.61
CA THR A 66 1.36 5.66 -13.99
C THR A 66 2.48 6.03 -14.96
N LEU A 67 3.60 6.54 -14.43
CA LEU A 67 4.72 6.99 -15.23
C LEU A 67 5.48 5.81 -15.87
N PRO A 68 5.70 5.79 -17.20
CA PRO A 68 6.34 4.66 -17.89
C PRO A 68 7.76 4.34 -17.38
N TYR A 69 8.49 5.35 -16.91
CA TYR A 69 9.83 5.16 -16.38
C TYR A 69 9.87 4.60 -14.95
N ALA A 70 8.71 4.40 -14.31
CA ALA A 70 8.63 3.78 -12.98
C ALA A 70 9.14 2.34 -12.98
N VAL A 71 8.85 1.57 -14.03
CA VAL A 71 9.27 0.16 -14.19
C VAL A 71 10.79 0.02 -14.17
N PRO A 72 11.57 0.68 -15.05
CA PRO A 72 13.03 0.55 -15.01
C PRO A 72 13.67 1.12 -13.73
N VAL A 73 13.00 2.02 -13.00
CA VAL A 73 13.48 2.48 -11.68
C VAL A 73 13.24 1.41 -10.61
N HIS A 74 12.08 0.76 -10.65
CA HIS A 74 11.68 -0.26 -9.67
C HIS A 74 12.41 -1.60 -9.90
N GLU A 75 12.33 -2.13 -11.11
CA GLU A 75 12.86 -3.45 -11.48
C GLU A 75 14.34 -3.40 -11.90
N GLY A 76 14.80 -2.22 -12.33
CA GLY A 76 16.13 -2.03 -12.89
C GLY A 76 16.18 -2.27 -14.39
N THR A 77 17.39 -2.25 -14.93
CA THR A 77 17.69 -2.51 -16.34
C THR A 77 18.91 -3.41 -16.45
N SER A 78 19.27 -3.81 -17.68
CA SER A 78 20.52 -4.56 -17.92
C SER A 78 21.79 -3.83 -17.48
N ARG A 79 21.73 -2.51 -17.22
CA ARG A 79 22.87 -1.68 -16.84
C ARG A 79 22.81 -1.14 -15.41
N THR A 80 21.67 -1.23 -14.75
CA THR A 80 21.43 -0.60 -13.44
C THR A 80 20.54 -1.47 -12.57
N SER A 81 20.93 -1.71 -11.33
CA SER A 81 20.07 -2.40 -10.36
C SER A 81 18.81 -1.58 -10.07
N GLY A 82 17.67 -2.28 -9.97
CA GLY A 82 16.40 -1.69 -9.57
C GLY A 82 16.39 -1.29 -8.10
N ARG A 83 15.47 -0.39 -7.75
CA ARG A 83 15.14 -0.01 -6.39
C ARG A 83 13.68 -0.37 -6.17
N PRO A 84 13.35 -1.53 -5.58
CA PRO A 84 11.99 -2.04 -5.58
C PRO A 84 11.09 -1.36 -4.53
N TYR A 85 10.98 -0.03 -4.59
CA TYR A 85 10.38 0.83 -3.56
C TYR A 85 8.91 0.52 -3.26
N LEU A 86 8.13 0.10 -4.27
CA LEU A 86 6.75 -0.35 -4.04
C LEU A 86 6.72 -1.62 -3.18
N ALA A 87 7.58 -2.60 -3.50
CA ALA A 87 7.57 -3.89 -2.83
C ALA A 87 8.14 -3.76 -1.42
N GLU A 88 9.28 -3.11 -1.27
CA GLU A 88 9.92 -2.87 0.03
C GLU A 88 9.05 -1.97 0.92
N GLY A 89 8.44 -0.91 0.37
CA GLY A 89 7.56 -0.03 1.11
C GLY A 89 6.34 -0.74 1.69
N ILE A 90 5.80 -1.75 0.98
CA ILE A 90 4.68 -2.56 1.45
C ILE A 90 5.16 -3.66 2.42
N LEU A 91 6.16 -4.45 2.03
CA LEU A 91 6.59 -5.63 2.77
C LEU A 91 7.23 -5.27 4.12
N ASN A 92 8.00 -4.19 4.17
CA ASN A 92 8.64 -3.74 5.42
C ASN A 92 7.65 -3.08 6.39
N ASN A 93 6.46 -2.69 5.91
CA ASN A 93 5.45 -1.99 6.71
C ASN A 93 4.15 -2.78 6.88
N ALA A 94 4.19 -4.11 6.68
CA ALA A 94 3.00 -4.97 6.72
C ALA A 94 2.18 -4.82 8.02
N GLU A 95 2.83 -4.55 9.15
CA GLU A 95 2.15 -4.33 10.42
C GLU A 95 1.40 -2.99 10.47
N ALA A 96 1.99 -1.91 9.96
CA ALA A 96 1.31 -0.61 9.86
C ALA A 96 0.06 -0.70 8.97
N LEU A 97 0.15 -1.45 7.86
CA LEU A 97 -0.99 -1.70 6.97
C LEU A 97 -2.11 -2.48 7.66
N ARG A 98 -1.76 -3.51 8.44
CA ARG A 98 -2.74 -4.26 9.25
C ARG A 98 -3.40 -3.38 10.28
N GLN A 99 -2.65 -2.51 10.94
CA GLN A 99 -3.18 -1.58 11.94
C GLN A 99 -4.14 -0.58 11.30
N ALA A 100 -3.79 0.00 10.16
CA ALA A 100 -4.66 0.92 9.43
C ALA A 100 -6.00 0.25 9.06
N ALA A 101 -5.97 -0.97 8.52
CA ALA A 101 -7.17 -1.73 8.22
C ALA A 101 -7.99 -2.07 9.47
N ALA A 102 -7.32 -2.50 10.55
CA ALA A 102 -7.99 -2.85 11.81
C ALA A 102 -8.65 -1.64 12.47
N GLU A 103 -8.00 -0.49 12.46
CA GLU A 103 -8.57 0.76 12.99
C GLU A 103 -9.79 1.20 12.20
N ALA A 104 -9.74 1.13 10.87
CA ALA A 104 -10.89 1.44 10.02
C ALA A 104 -12.09 0.54 10.37
N LEU A 105 -11.86 -0.76 10.53
CA LEU A 105 -12.92 -1.70 10.93
C LEU A 105 -13.44 -1.45 12.35
N ARG A 106 -12.58 -1.08 13.31
CA ARG A 106 -13.00 -0.76 14.68
C ARG A 106 -13.92 0.45 14.74
N ARG A 107 -13.65 1.50 13.95
CA ARG A 107 -14.50 2.70 13.87
C ARG A 107 -15.91 2.40 13.36
N GLN A 108 -16.11 1.29 12.63
CA GLN A 108 -17.41 0.87 12.11
C GLN A 108 -18.24 0.06 13.13
N GLY A 109 -17.58 -0.53 14.14
CA GLY A 109 -18.21 -1.37 15.16
C GLY A 109 -18.51 -0.66 16.49
N ALA A 110 -18.13 0.62 16.61
CA ALA A 110 -18.46 1.51 17.73
C ALA A 110 -19.76 2.27 17.46
#